data_AF-A0A1F5VUR2-F1
#
_entry.id   AF-A0A1F5VUR2-F1
#
_cell.length_a   1.000
_cell.length_b   1.000
_cell.length_c   1.000
_cell.angle_alpha   90.00
_cell.angle_beta   90.00
_cell.angle_gamma   90.00
#
_symmetry.space_group_name_H-M   'P 1'
#
loop_
_entity.id
_entity.type
_entity.pdbx_description
1 polymer ?
#
loop_
_entity_poly.entity_id
_entity_poly.type
_entity_poly.pdbx_seq_one_letter_code
_entity_poly.pdbx_strand_id
1 'polypeptide(L)'
;MDYKKIQDIKKWHQENITKIGIPNRFINCDKSTIEKYIWNKALLAINNNNGLYIYGPVGTGKTYLACTILKEKLLEYKPYLINIGLNIKNNSQNMPELTTILHEEIIEKIQVPDGGSITKMKEADIAEDLGLVFVQPLINIDFVGFNTLLRKIKGTFTMKESTYDENIENESSIVANYSDCLILCIDDLDIEKLSDWSKNILYEIIENRYCNKLITIITTNYNHKELAKKYSDKIVSRLCEMCEPIKLAGTDRRLSKYQKKAAAKKNK
;
A
#
# COMPACT_ATOMS: atom_id res chain seq x y z
N MET A 1 11.96 -1.82 25.36
CA MET A 1 10.90 -1.89 24.33
C MET A 1 9.73 -2.79 24.78
N ASP A 2 8.60 -2.18 25.13
CA ASP A 2 7.46 -2.84 25.78
C ASP A 2 6.67 -3.73 24.79
N TYR A 3 6.45 -5.00 25.16
CA TYR A 3 5.91 -6.04 24.27
C TYR A 3 4.52 -5.68 23.72
N LYS A 4 3.72 -4.92 24.49
CA LYS A 4 2.37 -4.48 24.13
C LYS A 4 2.36 -3.42 23.02
N LYS A 5 3.31 -2.48 23.04
CA LYS A 5 3.50 -1.45 21.99
C LYS A 5 3.88 -2.04 20.63
N ILE A 6 4.72 -3.09 20.64
CA ILE A 6 5.07 -3.84 19.41
C ILE A 6 3.84 -4.55 18.83
N GLN A 7 2.91 -5.02 19.67
CA GLN A 7 1.67 -5.64 19.18
C GLN A 7 0.75 -4.62 18.51
N ASP A 8 0.63 -3.41 19.03
CA ASP A 8 -0.24 -2.38 18.45
C ASP A 8 0.25 -1.90 17.09
N ILE A 9 1.56 -1.70 16.89
CA ILE A 9 2.13 -1.34 15.59
C ILE A 9 1.96 -2.48 14.57
N LYS A 10 2.23 -3.72 14.98
CA LYS A 10 2.04 -4.89 14.10
C LYS A 10 0.58 -5.07 13.71
N LYS A 11 -0.34 -4.88 14.67
CA LYS A 11 -1.77 -4.93 14.43
C LYS A 11 -2.20 -3.81 13.47
N TRP A 12 -1.72 -2.58 13.68
CA TRP A 12 -1.97 -1.45 12.79
C TRP A 12 -1.50 -1.71 11.36
N HIS A 13 -0.28 -2.22 11.17
CA HIS A 13 0.18 -2.63 9.85
C HIS A 13 -0.71 -3.70 9.23
N GLN A 14 -1.07 -4.72 10.00
CA GLN A 14 -1.90 -5.82 9.50
C GLN A 14 -3.29 -5.33 9.05
N GLU A 15 -3.90 -4.42 9.81
CA GLU A 15 -5.17 -3.78 9.48
C GLU A 15 -5.09 -2.87 8.26
N ASN A 16 -3.93 -2.28 8.00
CA ASN A 16 -3.75 -1.38 6.86
C ASN A 16 -3.32 -2.11 5.59
N ILE A 17 -2.57 -3.23 5.69
CA ILE A 17 -2.27 -4.11 4.56
C ILE A 17 -3.56 -4.59 3.88
N THR A 18 -4.59 -4.88 4.67
CA THR A 18 -5.90 -5.32 4.15
C THR A 18 -6.71 -4.17 3.54
N LYS A 19 -6.45 -2.92 3.94
CA LYS A 19 -7.16 -1.73 3.42
C LYS A 19 -6.62 -1.24 2.08
N ILE A 20 -5.32 -1.35 1.84
CA ILE A 20 -4.66 -0.90 0.59
C ILE A 20 -4.94 -1.79 -0.64
N GLY A 21 -6.00 -2.61 -0.61
CA GLY A 21 -6.45 -3.41 -1.75
C GLY A 21 -5.64 -4.68 -2.07
N ILE A 22 -4.55 -4.99 -1.34
CA ILE A 22 -3.74 -6.21 -1.57
C ILE A 22 -4.62 -7.47 -1.41
N PRO A 23 -4.67 -8.38 -2.41
CA PRO A 23 -5.44 -9.61 -2.29
C PRO A 23 -4.96 -10.48 -1.12
N ASN A 24 -5.90 -11.08 -0.37
CA ASN A 24 -5.60 -11.91 0.81
C ASN A 24 -4.49 -12.95 0.61
N ARG A 25 -4.41 -13.55 -0.58
CA ARG A 25 -3.37 -14.53 -0.96
C ARG A 25 -1.94 -13.98 -0.95
N PHE A 26 -1.76 -12.65 -0.92
CA PHE A 26 -0.47 -11.95 -0.95
C PHE A 26 -0.16 -11.17 0.32
N ILE A 27 -1.03 -11.16 1.34
CA ILE A 27 -0.76 -10.47 2.62
C ILE A 27 0.55 -10.94 3.26
N ASN A 28 0.83 -12.24 3.15
CA ASN A 28 2.02 -12.89 3.70
C ASN A 28 3.15 -13.01 2.67
N CYS A 29 3.20 -12.13 1.66
CA CYS A 29 4.38 -12.05 0.80
C CYS A 29 5.62 -11.61 1.60
N ASP A 30 6.79 -12.08 1.15
CA ASP A 30 8.07 -11.89 1.82
C ASP A 30 9.17 -11.64 0.76
N LYS A 31 9.87 -10.52 0.93
CA LYS A 31 11.00 -10.11 0.08
C LYS A 31 12.13 -11.13 0.05
N SER A 32 12.29 -11.97 1.08
CA SER A 32 13.30 -13.03 1.14
C SER A 32 13.15 -14.07 0.01
N THR A 33 11.93 -14.20 -0.54
CA THR A 33 11.61 -15.16 -1.62
C THR A 33 11.81 -14.58 -3.02
N ILE A 34 12.21 -13.31 -3.12
CA ILE A 34 12.45 -12.60 -4.36
C ILE A 34 13.95 -12.62 -4.65
N GLU A 35 14.31 -12.84 -5.92
CA GLU A 35 15.70 -12.80 -6.34
C GLU A 35 16.32 -11.43 -6.01
N LYS A 36 17.45 -11.44 -5.30
CA LYS A 36 18.09 -10.24 -4.74
C LYS A 36 18.33 -9.15 -5.79
N TYR A 37 18.73 -9.54 -7.00
CA TYR A 37 18.93 -8.61 -8.12
C TYR A 37 17.63 -7.89 -8.51
N ILE A 38 16.53 -8.64 -8.66
CA ILE A 38 15.21 -8.10 -9.01
C ILE A 38 14.71 -7.16 -7.92
N TRP A 39 14.85 -7.57 -6.66
CA TRP A 39 14.48 -6.77 -5.50
C TRP A 39 15.23 -5.44 -5.45
N ASN A 40 16.56 -5.49 -5.57
CA ASN A 40 17.41 -4.29 -5.53
C ASN A 40 17.11 -3.35 -6.69
N LYS A 41 16.91 -3.89 -7.91
CA LYS A 41 16.54 -3.09 -9.08
C LYS A 41 15.21 -2.36 -8.86
N ALA A 42 14.20 -3.07 -8.34
CA ALA A 42 12.89 -2.49 -8.08
C ALA A 42 12.95 -1.41 -6.98
N LEU A 43 13.65 -1.66 -5.88
CA LEU A 43 13.80 -0.67 -4.80
C LEU A 43 14.57 0.56 -5.25
N LEU A 44 15.62 0.41 -6.06
CA LEU A 44 16.37 1.54 -6.60
C LEU A 44 15.47 2.47 -7.42
N ALA A 45 14.63 1.91 -8.29
CA ALA A 45 13.69 2.68 -9.07
C ALA A 45 12.68 3.44 -8.19
N ILE A 46 12.05 2.74 -7.23
CA ILE A 46 11.07 3.34 -6.32
C ILE A 46 11.71 4.46 -5.47
N ASN A 47 12.93 4.25 -4.96
CA ASN A 47 13.64 5.27 -4.17
C ASN A 47 14.05 6.49 -5.00
N ASN A 48 14.20 6.33 -6.32
CA ASN A 48 14.41 7.43 -7.27
C ASN A 48 13.10 8.06 -7.74
N ASN A 49 11.97 7.76 -7.09
CA ASN A 49 10.64 8.22 -7.43
C ASN A 49 10.16 7.77 -8.83
N ASN A 50 10.67 6.64 -9.32
CA ASN A 50 10.18 6.00 -10.53
C ASN A 50 9.18 4.90 -10.20
N GLY A 51 8.19 4.71 -11.08
CA GLY A 51 7.30 3.57 -11.10
C GLY A 51 7.99 2.27 -11.56
N LEU A 52 7.21 1.20 -11.66
CA LEU A 52 7.69 -0.10 -12.14
C LEU A 52 6.76 -0.64 -13.22
N TYR A 53 7.35 -1.09 -14.32
CA TYR A 53 6.65 -1.83 -15.36
C TYR A 53 7.05 -3.31 -15.27
N ILE A 54 6.29 -4.10 -14.51
CA ILE A 54 6.60 -5.49 -14.21
C ILE A 54 5.92 -6.40 -15.24
N TYR A 55 6.70 -7.05 -16.09
CA TYR A 55 6.15 -7.84 -17.19
C TYR A 55 6.79 -9.22 -17.38
N GLY A 56 6.07 -10.12 -18.03
CA GLY A 56 6.54 -11.48 -18.31
C GLY A 56 5.42 -12.53 -18.24
N PRO A 57 5.69 -13.82 -18.50
CA PRO A 57 4.66 -14.84 -18.64
C PRO A 57 3.76 -15.03 -17.42
N VAL A 58 2.64 -15.76 -17.61
CA VAL A 58 1.72 -16.11 -16.54
C VAL A 58 2.45 -16.89 -15.44
N GLY A 59 2.14 -16.57 -14.19
CA GLY A 59 2.63 -17.34 -13.03
C GLY A 59 4.09 -17.09 -12.64
N THR A 60 4.83 -16.20 -13.30
CA THR A 60 6.22 -15.87 -12.93
C THR A 60 6.37 -15.07 -11.65
N GLY A 61 5.28 -14.48 -11.13
CA GLY A 61 5.26 -13.77 -9.84
C GLY A 61 5.16 -12.26 -9.91
N LYS A 62 4.72 -11.67 -11.02
CA LYS A 62 4.57 -10.20 -11.19
C LYS A 62 3.76 -9.53 -10.08
N THR A 63 2.53 -9.98 -9.86
CA THR A 63 1.68 -9.50 -8.76
C THR A 63 2.32 -9.75 -7.39
N TYR A 64 3.05 -10.86 -7.22
CA TYR A 64 3.71 -11.15 -5.95
C TYR A 64 4.81 -10.12 -5.66
N LEU A 65 5.64 -9.78 -6.65
CA LEU A 65 6.65 -8.73 -6.54
C LEU A 65 5.99 -7.37 -6.22
N ALA A 66 4.96 -6.98 -6.96
CA ALA A 66 4.25 -5.72 -6.74
C ALA A 66 3.68 -5.62 -5.31
N CYS A 67 2.94 -6.64 -4.87
CA CYS A 67 2.39 -6.69 -3.50
C CYS A 67 3.48 -6.67 -2.43
N THR A 68 4.63 -7.33 -2.67
CA THR A 68 5.74 -7.32 -1.72
C THR A 68 6.34 -5.92 -1.57
N ILE A 69 6.50 -5.19 -2.69
CA ILE A 69 6.99 -3.81 -2.66
C ILE A 69 6.01 -2.90 -1.92
N LEU A 70 4.71 -2.98 -2.23
CA LEU A 70 3.69 -2.18 -1.55
C LEU A 70 3.66 -2.45 -0.06
N LYS A 71 3.72 -3.73 0.33
CA LYS A 71 3.76 -4.13 1.74
C LYS A 71 4.99 -3.55 2.43
N GLU A 72 6.18 -3.69 1.85
CA GLU A 72 7.40 -3.15 2.44
C GLU A 72 7.35 -1.62 2.55
N LYS A 73 6.77 -0.92 1.55
CA LYS A 73 6.53 0.53 1.64
C LYS A 73 5.52 0.91 2.72
N LEU A 74 4.46 0.13 2.90
CA LEU A 74 3.52 0.36 3.99
C LEU A 74 4.17 0.13 5.36
N LEU A 75 5.08 -0.83 5.48
CA LEU A 75 5.82 -1.10 6.71
C LEU A 75 6.82 0.00 7.07
N GLU A 76 7.16 0.91 6.15
CA GLU A 76 7.96 2.11 6.44
C GLU A 76 7.15 3.15 7.24
N TYR A 77 5.81 3.12 7.20
CA TYR A 77 4.95 4.04 7.94
C TYR A 77 4.89 3.67 9.43
N LYS A 78 5.20 4.62 10.32
CA LYS A 78 5.11 4.41 11.76
C LYS A 78 4.00 5.27 12.36
N PRO A 79 3.06 4.70 13.13
CA PRO A 79 2.17 5.51 13.96
C PRO A 79 2.94 6.12 15.13
N TYR A 80 2.53 7.31 15.56
CA TYR A 80 3.20 8.07 16.62
C TYR A 80 2.25 8.27 17.81
N LEU A 81 2.80 8.34 19.02
CA LEU A 81 2.09 8.82 20.20
C LEU A 81 2.48 10.28 20.44
N ILE A 82 1.50 11.16 20.45
CA ILE A 82 1.70 12.58 20.75
C ILE A 82 1.16 12.85 22.15
N ASN A 83 1.96 13.46 23.02
CA ASN A 83 1.46 14.00 24.27
C ASN A 83 0.81 15.37 23.98
N ILE A 84 -0.52 15.39 23.94
CA ILE A 84 -1.30 16.61 23.94
C ILE A 84 -1.47 16.97 25.40
N GLY A 85 -0.45 17.60 25.98
CA GLY A 85 -0.40 17.92 27.41
C GLY A 85 -1.70 18.58 27.86
N LEU A 86 -2.58 17.81 28.50
CA LEU A 86 -3.68 18.37 29.24
C LEU A 86 -3.05 18.96 30.49
N ASN A 87 -3.12 20.29 30.57
CA ASN A 87 -2.63 21.08 31.68
C ASN A 87 -3.48 20.77 32.93
N ILE A 88 -3.26 19.60 33.54
CA ILE A 88 -3.82 19.27 34.84
C ILE A 88 -3.04 20.15 35.81
N LYS A 89 -3.61 21.33 36.07
CA LYS A 89 -3.15 22.33 37.02
C LYS A 89 -2.53 21.65 38.25
N ASN A 90 -1.22 21.76 38.39
CA ASN A 90 -0.60 21.87 39.70
C ASN A 90 0.64 22.76 39.59
N ASN A 91 0.59 23.83 40.36
CA ASN A 91 1.61 24.87 40.47
C ASN A 91 3.01 24.27 40.62
N SER A 92 3.92 24.59 39.71
CA SER A 92 5.21 25.18 40.03
C SER A 92 5.98 25.50 38.75
N GLN A 93 6.75 26.57 38.86
CA GLN A 93 7.39 27.30 37.78
C GLN A 93 8.45 26.45 37.04
N ASN A 94 8.66 26.81 35.79
CA ASN A 94 9.62 26.30 34.80
C ASN A 94 9.15 25.09 33.96
N MET A 95 8.59 25.38 32.78
CA MET A 95 8.53 24.43 31.67
C MET A 95 9.30 24.97 30.46
N PRO A 96 10.00 24.10 29.71
CA PRO A 96 10.46 24.41 28.36
C PRO A 96 9.26 24.37 27.39
N GLU A 97 9.32 25.22 26.35
CA GLU A 97 8.27 25.40 25.35
C GLU A 97 7.86 24.10 24.64
N LEU A 98 6.58 24.04 24.28
CA LEU A 98 5.91 23.04 23.45
C LEU A 98 6.81 22.47 22.35
N THR A 99 7.17 21.19 22.44
CA THR A 99 7.26 20.20 21.33
C THR A 99 8.04 18.98 21.80
N THR A 100 7.38 18.07 22.52
CA THR A 100 7.92 16.71 22.67
C THR A 100 7.12 15.78 21.78
N ILE A 101 7.50 15.70 20.50
CA ILE A 101 7.23 14.50 19.71
C ILE A 101 7.95 13.37 20.45
N LEU A 102 7.20 12.50 21.13
CA LEU A 102 7.78 11.34 21.79
C LEU A 102 8.19 10.35 20.70
N HIS A 103 9.40 10.50 20.18
CA HIS A 103 10.06 9.46 19.41
C HIS A 103 10.38 8.27 20.34
N GLU A 104 10.44 7.05 19.80
CA GLU A 104 10.58 5.78 20.55
C GLU A 104 11.65 5.81 21.68
N GLU A 105 12.71 6.62 21.54
CA GLU A 105 13.81 6.75 22.51
C GLU A 105 13.46 7.56 23.78
N ILE A 106 12.43 8.41 23.76
CA ILE A 106 12.08 9.27 24.92
C ILE A 106 11.18 8.53 25.92
N ILE A 107 10.38 7.56 25.46
CA ILE A 107 9.45 6.83 26.33
C ILE A 107 10.19 5.98 27.38
N GLU A 108 11.39 5.48 27.07
CA GLU A 108 12.22 4.74 28.04
C GLU A 108 12.81 5.64 29.14
N LYS A 109 12.72 6.98 29.01
CA LYS A 109 13.30 7.96 29.94
C LYS A 109 12.26 8.70 30.79
N ILE A 110 10.97 8.41 30.64
CA ILE A 110 9.93 9.02 31.47
C ILE A 110 9.96 8.38 32.87
N GLN A 111 10.51 9.11 33.85
CA GLN A 111 10.38 8.77 35.27
C GLN A 111 9.05 9.32 35.80
N VAL A 112 8.28 8.46 36.47
CA VAL A 112 7.00 8.82 37.10
C VAL A 112 7.31 9.59 38.40
N PRO A 113 6.60 10.69 38.74
CA PRO A 113 6.98 11.57 39.85
C PRO A 113 6.98 10.94 41.27
N ASP A 114 6.41 9.76 41.48
CA ASP A 114 6.29 9.17 42.81
C ASP A 114 6.53 7.66 42.81
N GLY A 115 7.74 7.21 42.48
CA GLY A 115 8.30 5.89 42.88
C GLY A 115 7.48 4.60 42.60
N GLY A 116 6.36 4.70 41.89
CA GLY A 116 5.43 3.60 41.65
C GLY A 116 5.86 2.79 40.44
N SER A 117 5.97 1.47 40.60
CA SER A 117 6.16 0.55 39.47
C SER A 117 4.89 0.51 38.62
N ILE A 118 5.04 0.65 37.29
CA ILE A 118 3.98 0.60 36.27
C ILE A 118 3.50 -0.86 36.08
N THR A 119 3.07 -1.53 37.15
CA THR A 119 2.72 -2.97 37.11
C THR A 119 1.25 -3.29 37.34
N LYS A 120 0.34 -2.30 37.51
CA LYS A 120 -1.09 -2.59 37.77
C LYS A 120 -2.12 -1.61 37.16
N MET A 121 -1.83 -0.96 36.03
CA MET A 121 -2.84 -0.17 35.30
C MET A 121 -2.94 -0.66 33.85
N LYS A 122 -4.17 -0.73 33.30
CA LYS A 122 -4.35 -1.00 31.88
C LYS A 122 -3.89 0.25 31.13
N GLU A 123 -2.94 0.10 30.21
CA GLU A 123 -2.31 1.20 29.45
C GLU A 123 -3.28 2.14 28.70
N ALA A 124 -4.52 1.71 28.42
CA ALA A 124 -5.55 2.59 27.86
C ALA A 124 -5.91 3.73 28.84
N ASP A 125 -5.98 3.41 30.14
CA ASP A 125 -6.27 4.37 31.21
C ASP A 125 -5.08 5.35 31.38
N ILE A 126 -3.84 4.87 31.18
CA ILE A 126 -2.61 5.69 31.27
C ILE A 126 -2.51 6.70 30.11
N ALA A 127 -2.94 6.33 28.91
CA ALA A 127 -2.90 7.24 27.75
C ALA A 127 -3.92 8.37 27.88
N GLU A 128 -5.11 8.07 28.42
CA GLU A 128 -6.16 9.05 28.67
C GLU A 128 -5.79 10.01 29.81
N ASP A 129 -5.22 9.49 30.90
CA ASP A 129 -4.77 10.27 32.07
C ASP A 129 -3.53 11.16 31.79
N LEU A 130 -2.68 10.79 30.81
CA LEU A 130 -1.48 11.54 30.41
C LEU A 130 -1.68 12.45 29.19
N GLY A 131 -2.88 12.50 28.61
CA GLY A 131 -3.14 13.27 27.38
C GLY A 131 -2.44 12.72 26.12
N LEU A 132 -2.08 11.43 26.10
CA LEU A 132 -1.41 10.80 24.96
C LEU A 132 -2.43 10.42 23.87
N VAL A 133 -2.25 10.97 22.66
CA VAL A 133 -3.05 10.67 21.48
C VAL A 133 -2.25 9.82 20.49
N PHE A 134 -2.84 8.71 20.04
CA PHE A 134 -2.28 7.88 18.98
C PHE A 134 -2.61 8.49 17.60
N VAL A 135 -1.57 8.97 16.93
CA VAL A 135 -1.67 9.55 15.59
C VAL A 135 -1.22 8.54 14.55
N GLN A 136 -2.17 8.15 13.70
CA GLN A 136 -1.91 7.26 12.58
C GLN A 136 -1.54 8.08 11.35
N PRO A 137 -0.47 7.74 10.62
CA PRO A 137 -0.16 8.43 9.38
C PRO A 137 -1.23 8.11 8.33
N LEU A 138 -1.56 9.09 7.50
CA LEU A 138 -2.42 8.88 6.35
C LEU A 138 -1.68 7.97 5.35
N ILE A 139 -2.19 6.76 5.18
CA ILE A 139 -1.63 5.82 4.21
C ILE A 139 -2.14 6.19 2.84
N ASN A 140 -1.23 6.56 1.95
CA ASN A 140 -1.55 6.94 0.60
C ASN A 140 -0.95 5.97 -0.42
N ILE A 141 -1.26 4.69 -0.24
CA ILE A 141 -0.80 3.57 -1.07
C ILE A 141 -2.03 2.74 -1.44
N ASP A 142 -2.16 2.34 -2.70
CA ASP A 142 -3.28 1.51 -3.13
C ASP A 142 -2.88 0.42 -4.15
N PHE A 143 -3.66 -0.66 -4.17
CA PHE A 143 -3.58 -1.77 -5.08
C PHE A 143 -4.96 -2.01 -5.70
N VAL A 144 -5.00 -2.06 -7.03
CA VAL A 144 -6.24 -2.39 -7.73
C VAL A 144 -5.95 -3.27 -8.94
N GLY A 145 -6.70 -4.37 -9.09
CA GLY A 145 -6.74 -5.08 -10.36
C GLY A 145 -7.54 -4.28 -11.38
N PHE A 146 -7.06 -4.14 -12.62
CA PHE A 146 -7.68 -3.23 -13.58
C PHE A 146 -9.15 -3.57 -13.88
N ASN A 147 -9.51 -4.86 -13.98
CA ASN A 147 -10.92 -5.28 -14.09
C ASN A 147 -11.76 -4.88 -12.86
N THR A 148 -11.17 -4.89 -11.67
CA THR A 148 -11.85 -4.46 -10.43
C THR A 148 -12.04 -2.95 -10.42
N LEU A 149 -11.05 -2.17 -10.87
CA LEU A 149 -11.19 -0.73 -11.06
C LEU A 149 -12.38 -0.40 -11.97
N LEU A 150 -12.41 -0.98 -13.17
CA LEU A 150 -13.48 -0.76 -14.13
C LEU A 150 -14.85 -1.17 -13.57
N ARG A 151 -14.91 -2.25 -12.79
CA ARG A 151 -16.15 -2.69 -12.13
C ARG A 151 -16.59 -1.71 -11.04
N LYS A 152 -15.68 -1.19 -10.22
CA LYS A 152 -15.98 -0.17 -9.19
C LYS A 152 -16.61 1.06 -9.85
N ILE A 153 -16.00 1.57 -10.91
CA ILE A 153 -16.50 2.74 -11.64
C ILE A 153 -17.87 2.43 -12.27
N LYS A 154 -18.02 1.28 -12.94
CA LYS A 154 -19.31 0.89 -13.54
C LYS A 154 -20.44 0.77 -12.53
N GLY A 155 -20.15 0.33 -11.30
CA GLY A 155 -21.13 0.25 -10.23
C GLY A 155 -21.75 1.60 -9.87
N THR A 156 -21.02 2.70 -10.07
CA THR A 156 -21.52 4.06 -9.78
C THR A 156 -22.65 4.50 -10.73
N PHE A 157 -22.70 3.96 -11.96
CA PHE A 157 -23.77 4.28 -12.90
C PHE A 157 -25.11 3.65 -12.51
N THR A 158 -25.07 2.47 -11.89
CA THR A 158 -26.29 1.77 -11.44
C THR A 158 -26.90 2.41 -10.19
N MET A 159 -26.07 3.03 -9.34
CA MET A 159 -26.51 3.65 -8.08
C MET A 159 -27.17 5.02 -8.26
N LYS A 160 -26.89 5.74 -9.36
CA LYS A 160 -27.47 7.06 -9.65
C LYS A 160 -29.00 7.04 -9.85
N GLU A 161 -29.60 5.88 -10.07
CA GLU A 161 -31.06 5.75 -10.26
C GLU A 161 -31.84 5.60 -8.95
N SER A 162 -31.17 5.44 -7.81
CA SER A 162 -31.81 5.28 -6.50
C SER A 162 -31.06 6.06 -5.43
N THR A 163 -31.69 7.12 -4.91
CA THR A 163 -31.26 7.98 -3.78
C THR A 163 -30.11 8.97 -4.06
N TYR A 164 -30.39 10.25 -3.81
CA TYR A 164 -29.43 11.37 -3.82
C TYR A 164 -28.72 11.41 -2.46
N ASP A 165 -27.82 10.47 -2.21
CA ASP A 165 -26.98 10.45 -0.99
C ASP A 165 -25.61 11.07 -1.30
N GLU A 166 -25.24 12.10 -0.55
CA GLU A 166 -23.99 12.86 -0.69
C GLU A 166 -22.73 12.01 -0.43
N ASN A 167 -22.88 10.81 0.15
CA ASN A 167 -21.77 9.88 0.40
C ASN A 167 -21.56 8.84 -0.70
N ILE A 168 -22.26 8.92 -1.85
CA ILE A 168 -22.07 7.99 -2.96
C ILE A 168 -20.80 8.35 -3.72
N GLU A 169 -19.81 7.46 -3.68
CA GLU A 169 -18.65 7.53 -4.57
C GLU A 169 -19.12 7.56 -6.03
N ASN A 170 -18.81 8.64 -6.73
CA ASN A 170 -19.05 8.75 -8.16
C ASN A 170 -17.78 8.37 -8.95
N GLU A 171 -17.93 8.15 -10.27
CA GLU A 171 -16.82 7.87 -11.18
C GLU A 171 -15.63 8.81 -11.00
N SER A 172 -15.87 10.12 -10.96
CA SER A 172 -14.82 11.14 -10.82
C SER A 172 -14.05 10.99 -9.49
N SER A 173 -14.74 10.75 -8.38
CA SER A 173 -14.09 10.52 -7.08
C SER A 173 -13.23 9.26 -7.09
N ILE A 174 -13.70 8.17 -7.70
CA ILE A 174 -12.93 6.93 -7.81
C ILE A 174 -11.67 7.16 -8.66
N VAL A 175 -11.80 7.82 -9.82
CA VAL A 175 -10.67 8.15 -10.69
C VAL A 175 -9.68 9.07 -9.99
N ALA A 176 -10.15 10.08 -9.25
CA ALA A 176 -9.31 10.98 -8.45
C ALA A 176 -8.52 10.22 -7.39
N ASN A 177 -9.17 9.34 -6.62
CA ASN A 177 -8.50 8.54 -5.58
C ASN A 177 -7.30 7.73 -6.12
N TYR A 178 -7.45 7.09 -7.29
CA TYR A 178 -6.33 6.38 -7.92
C TYR A 178 -5.36 7.32 -8.65
N SER A 179 -5.79 8.51 -9.07
CA SER A 179 -4.92 9.50 -9.70
C SER A 179 -3.99 10.18 -8.70
N ASP A 180 -4.43 10.37 -7.46
CA ASP A 180 -3.74 11.23 -6.48
C ASP A 180 -2.96 10.46 -5.43
N CYS A 181 -3.10 9.12 -5.36
CA CYS A 181 -2.38 8.36 -4.35
C CYS A 181 -0.87 8.30 -4.58
N LEU A 182 -0.06 8.34 -3.51
CA LEU A 182 1.41 8.42 -3.63
C LEU A 182 1.99 7.22 -4.38
N ILE A 183 1.48 6.02 -4.10
CA ILE A 183 1.88 4.78 -4.76
C ILE A 183 0.64 4.01 -5.19
N LEU A 184 0.49 3.79 -6.50
CA LEU A 184 -0.57 2.96 -7.06
C LEU A 184 0.01 1.72 -7.72
N CYS A 185 -0.49 0.55 -7.37
CA CYS A 185 -0.34 -0.65 -8.19
C CYS A 185 -1.60 -0.93 -9.00
N ILE A 186 -1.49 -0.92 -10.32
CA ILE A 186 -2.51 -1.43 -11.23
C ILE A 186 -2.08 -2.83 -11.67
N ASP A 187 -2.73 -3.84 -11.10
CA ASP A 187 -2.46 -5.24 -11.38
C ASP A 187 -3.25 -5.71 -12.61
N ASP A 188 -2.60 -6.60 -13.36
CA ASP A 188 -3.22 -7.42 -14.40
C ASP A 188 -3.82 -6.60 -15.55
N LEU A 189 -2.98 -5.82 -16.25
CA LEU A 189 -3.36 -5.14 -17.49
C LEU A 189 -3.51 -6.11 -18.69
N ASP A 190 -3.93 -7.35 -18.45
CA ASP A 190 -3.97 -8.43 -19.44
C ASP A 190 -5.36 -8.66 -20.06
N ILE A 191 -6.15 -7.58 -20.17
CA ILE A 191 -7.50 -7.65 -20.72
C ILE A 191 -7.43 -7.93 -22.23
N GLU A 192 -8.16 -8.96 -22.66
CA GLU A 192 -8.23 -9.35 -24.08
C GLU A 192 -8.98 -8.32 -24.93
N LYS A 193 -10.16 -7.89 -24.46
CA LYS A 193 -11.05 -6.93 -25.15
C LYS A 193 -11.28 -5.70 -24.30
N LEU A 194 -10.71 -4.58 -24.72
CA LEU A 194 -10.87 -3.27 -24.08
C LEU A 194 -11.82 -2.41 -24.90
N SER A 195 -12.85 -1.86 -24.25
CA SER A 195 -13.62 -0.76 -24.84
C SER A 195 -12.82 0.53 -24.79
N ASP A 196 -13.17 1.50 -25.65
CA ASP A 196 -12.51 2.80 -25.65
C ASP A 196 -12.75 3.57 -24.35
N TRP A 197 -13.91 3.38 -23.70
CA TRP A 197 -14.15 3.88 -22.35
C TRP A 197 -13.10 3.35 -21.35
N SER A 198 -12.82 2.05 -21.33
CA SER A 198 -11.82 1.48 -20.41
C SER A 198 -10.41 2.03 -20.68
N LYS A 199 -10.07 2.25 -21.95
CA LYS A 199 -8.78 2.85 -22.35
C LYS A 199 -8.69 4.30 -21.89
N ASN A 200 -9.76 5.08 -22.02
CA ASN A 200 -9.81 6.47 -21.58
C ASN A 200 -9.64 6.60 -20.06
N ILE A 201 -10.32 5.75 -19.28
CA ILE A 201 -10.14 5.72 -17.82
C ILE A 201 -8.68 5.43 -17.44
N LEU A 202 -8.05 4.43 -18.07
CA LEU A 202 -6.64 4.15 -17.80
C LEU A 202 -5.75 5.32 -18.22
N TYR A 203 -6.01 5.91 -19.40
CA TYR A 203 -5.25 7.04 -19.89
C TYR A 203 -5.31 8.23 -18.93
N GLU A 204 -6.50 8.58 -18.44
CA GLU A 204 -6.70 9.67 -17.49
C GLU A 204 -5.90 9.45 -16.19
N ILE A 205 -6.01 8.26 -15.59
CA ILE A 205 -5.26 7.92 -14.38
C ILE A 205 -3.75 7.99 -14.64
N ILE A 206 -3.26 7.42 -15.74
CA ILE A 206 -1.83 7.43 -16.06
C ILE A 206 -1.32 8.84 -16.36
N GLU A 207 -2.07 9.65 -17.11
CA GLU A 207 -1.67 11.03 -17.44
C GLU A 207 -1.62 11.91 -16.18
N ASN A 208 -2.62 11.85 -15.30
CA ASN A 208 -2.61 12.60 -14.04
C ASN A 208 -1.42 12.22 -13.16
N ARG A 209 -1.17 10.91 -13.02
CA ARG A 209 -0.04 10.41 -12.22
C ARG A 209 1.31 10.77 -12.83
N TYR A 210 1.42 10.76 -14.15
CA TYR A 210 2.61 11.20 -14.87
C TYR A 210 2.89 12.68 -14.62
N CYS A 211 1.90 13.55 -14.78
CA CYS A 211 2.02 14.99 -14.54
C CYS A 211 2.44 15.30 -13.09
N ASN A 212 1.89 14.55 -12.13
CA ASN A 212 2.17 14.70 -10.71
C ASN A 212 3.40 13.92 -10.23
N LYS A 213 4.11 13.20 -11.11
CA LYS A 213 5.30 12.37 -10.79
C LYS A 213 5.03 11.36 -9.66
N LEU A 214 3.85 10.75 -9.67
CA LEU A 214 3.43 9.76 -8.66
C LEU A 214 3.84 8.35 -9.06
N ILE A 215 4.28 7.56 -8.08
CA ILE A 215 4.84 6.23 -8.31
C ILE A 215 3.74 5.29 -8.79
N THR A 216 3.92 4.67 -9.95
CA THR A 216 2.94 3.75 -10.54
C THR A 216 3.58 2.41 -10.82
N ILE A 217 3.01 1.34 -10.27
CA ILE A 217 3.43 -0.04 -10.48
C ILE A 217 2.40 -0.71 -11.38
N ILE A 218 2.85 -1.22 -12.53
CA ILE A 218 2.03 -1.97 -13.47
C ILE A 218 2.46 -3.42 -13.46
N THR A 219 1.50 -4.35 -13.51
CA THR A 219 1.78 -5.75 -13.82
C THR A 219 1.06 -6.18 -15.11
N THR A 220 1.76 -6.89 -15.99
CA THR A 220 1.19 -7.36 -17.26
C THR A 220 1.96 -8.53 -17.86
N ASN A 221 1.32 -9.38 -18.65
CA ASN A 221 1.95 -10.38 -19.50
C ASN A 221 2.58 -9.76 -20.76
N TYR A 222 2.25 -8.51 -21.09
CA TYR A 222 2.67 -7.86 -22.33
C TYR A 222 3.94 -7.05 -22.16
N ASN A 223 4.81 -7.06 -23.17
CA ASN A 223 5.83 -6.04 -23.28
C ASN A 223 5.24 -4.71 -23.79
N HIS A 224 6.02 -3.63 -23.75
CA HIS A 224 5.57 -2.29 -24.16
C HIS A 224 4.94 -2.26 -25.58
N LYS A 225 5.49 -2.99 -26.55
CA LYS A 225 4.95 -3.02 -27.93
C LYS A 225 3.60 -3.73 -28.00
N GLU A 226 3.45 -4.84 -27.28
CA GLU A 226 2.20 -5.59 -27.19
C GLU A 226 1.13 -4.80 -26.45
N LEU A 227 1.52 -4.10 -25.38
CA LEU A 227 0.62 -3.25 -24.61
C LEU A 227 0.14 -2.05 -25.43
N ALA A 228 1.01 -1.44 -26.23
CA ALA A 228 0.68 -0.29 -27.07
C ALA A 228 -0.41 -0.62 -28.11
N LYS A 229 -0.31 -1.82 -28.71
CA LYS A 229 -1.34 -2.34 -29.63
C LYS A 229 -2.72 -2.53 -28.97
N LYS A 230 -2.76 -2.75 -27.66
CA LYS A 230 -4.00 -3.00 -26.90
C LYS A 230 -4.62 -1.75 -26.31
N TYR A 231 -3.79 -0.86 -25.75
CA TYR A 231 -4.24 0.32 -25.01
C TYR A 231 -4.08 1.59 -25.85
N SER A 232 -2.85 2.08 -26.01
CA SER A 232 -2.48 3.12 -26.97
C SER A 232 -0.98 3.40 -26.85
N ASP A 233 -0.39 4.00 -27.89
CA ASP A 233 0.99 4.51 -27.83
C ASP A 233 1.16 5.59 -26.76
N LYS A 234 0.13 6.41 -26.51
CA LYS A 234 0.17 7.47 -25.49
C LYS A 234 0.36 6.90 -24.08
N ILE A 235 -0.47 5.92 -23.70
CA ILE A 235 -0.35 5.25 -22.39
C ILE A 235 1.03 4.64 -22.23
N VAL A 236 1.50 3.90 -23.24
CA VAL A 236 2.80 3.22 -23.16
C VAL A 236 3.96 4.21 -23.13
N SER A 237 3.89 5.31 -23.89
CA SER A 237 4.92 6.36 -23.85
C SER A 237 5.10 6.92 -22.44
N ARG A 238 3.99 7.23 -21.75
CA ARG A 238 4.02 7.72 -20.36
C ARG A 238 4.59 6.69 -19.41
N LEU A 239 4.12 5.44 -19.51
CA LEU A 239 4.62 4.34 -18.69
C LEU A 239 6.11 4.08 -18.90
N CYS A 240 6.60 4.12 -20.14
CA CYS A 240 8.01 3.89 -20.45
C CYS A 240 8.92 4.99 -19.89
N GLU A 241 8.42 6.22 -19.75
CA GLU A 241 9.17 7.33 -19.18
C GLU A 241 9.17 7.31 -17.65
N MET A 242 8.00 7.06 -17.04
CA MET A 242 7.85 7.12 -15.58
C MET A 242 8.20 5.81 -14.85
N CYS A 243 8.30 4.67 -15.55
CA CYS A 243 8.50 3.36 -14.93
C CYS A 243 9.78 2.66 -15.39
N GLU A 244 10.48 2.04 -14.44
CA GLU A 244 11.59 1.13 -14.73
C GLU A 244 11.05 -0.26 -15.15
N PRO A 245 11.49 -0.83 -16.30
CA PRO A 245 11.05 -2.15 -16.72
C PRO A 245 11.69 -3.29 -15.90
N ILE A 246 10.83 -4.15 -15.34
CA ILE A 246 11.23 -5.37 -14.63
C ILE A 246 10.66 -6.59 -15.37
N LYS A 247 11.52 -7.29 -16.10
CA LYS A 247 11.14 -8.53 -16.78
C LYS A 247 11.27 -9.72 -15.83
N LEU A 248 10.16 -10.40 -15.55
CA LEU A 248 10.16 -11.66 -14.80
C LEU A 248 10.05 -12.84 -15.77
N ALA A 249 11.10 -13.65 -15.81
CA ALA A 249 11.14 -14.92 -16.52
C ALA A 249 11.08 -16.09 -15.52
N GLY A 250 10.78 -17.30 -16.02
CA GLY A 250 10.76 -18.51 -15.22
C GLY A 250 9.46 -19.31 -15.39
N THR A 251 9.38 -20.42 -14.67
CA THR A 251 8.23 -21.32 -14.71
C THR A 251 7.05 -20.76 -13.91
N ASP A 252 5.84 -21.19 -14.26
CA ASP A 252 4.65 -20.85 -13.50
C ASP A 252 4.76 -21.41 -12.07
N ARG A 253 4.96 -20.53 -11.10
CA ARG A 253 5.10 -20.87 -9.67
C ARG A 253 3.82 -21.49 -9.11
N ARG A 254 2.65 -21.19 -9.69
CA ARG A 254 1.35 -21.77 -9.30
C ARG A 254 1.28 -23.23 -9.77
N LEU A 255 1.69 -23.52 -11.00
CA LEU A 255 1.74 -24.89 -11.52
C LEU A 255 2.77 -25.74 -10.77
N SER A 256 3.96 -25.21 -10.50
CA SER A 256 4.98 -25.95 -9.73
C SER A 256 4.47 -26.32 -8.32
N LYS A 257 3.72 -25.43 -7.65
CA LYS A 257 3.08 -25.74 -6.36
C LYS A 257 2.02 -26.83 -6.48
N TYR A 258 1.21 -26.79 -7.53
CA TYR A 258 0.19 -27.81 -7.78
C TYR A 258 0.82 -29.20 -8.01
N GLN A 259 1.85 -29.28 -8.87
CA GLN A 259 2.56 -30.52 -9.16
C GLN A 259 3.18 -31.14 -7.90
N LYS A 260 3.83 -30.33 -7.05
CA LYS A 260 4.38 -30.80 -5.76
C LYS A 260 3.30 -31.36 -4.83
N LYS A 261 2.14 -30.70 -4.74
CA LYS A 261 1.00 -31.18 -3.94
C LYS A 261 0.43 -32.50 -4.49
N ALA A 262 0.35 -32.65 -5.82
CA ALA A 262 -0.13 -33.86 -6.46
C ALA A 262 0.83 -35.04 -6.23
N ALA A 263 2.15 -34.81 -6.34
CA ALA A 263 3.16 -35.82 -6.06
C ALA A 263 3.13 -36.28 -4.59
N ALA A 264 3.00 -35.35 -3.64
CA ALA A 264 2.91 -35.67 -2.21
C ALA A 264 1.66 -36.48 -1.83
N LYS A 265 0.57 -36.37 -2.61
CA LYS A 265 -0.66 -37.17 -2.42
C LYS A 265 -0.57 -38.58 -3.02
N LYS A 266 0.30 -38.81 -4.02
CA LYS A 266 0.52 -40.14 -4.60
C LYS A 266 1.46 -41.01 -3.76
N ASN A 267 2.22 -40.40 -2.86
CA ASN A 267 3.15 -41.07 -1.94
C ASN A 267 2.55 -41.28 -0.53
N LYS A 268 1.23 -41.10 -0.36
CA LYS A 268 0.45 -41.41 0.83
C LYS A 268 -0.58 -42.47 0.48
#